data_AF-A0A2U0TIW2-F1
#
_entry.id   AF-A0A2U0TIW2-F1
#
_cell.length_a   1.000
_cell.length_b   1.000
_cell.length_c   1.000
_cell.angle_alpha   90.00
_cell.angle_beta   90.00
_cell.angle_gamma   90.00
#
_symmetry.space_group_name_H-M   'P 1'
#
loop_
_entity.id
_entity.type
_entity.pdbx_description
1 polymer ?
#
loop_
_entity_poly.entity_id
_entity_poly.type
_entity_poly.pdbx_seq_one_letter_code
_entity_poly.pdbx_strand_id
1 'polypeptide(L)'
;MKKYIVKYCDTVCFSHPLESIKTKPSHWVYEKDFEKLEDALTFAEQEEKACTLTKVSDLDFCPTDEERNKYVTFVDVLEVNYDEDGEIEDTDVVDRKNVIEFWIED
;
A
#
# COMPACT_ATOMS: atom_id res chain seq x y z
N MET A 1 -10.24 -8.12 -17.78
CA MET A 1 -11.16 -7.06 -17.24
C MET A 1 -10.35 -6.12 -16.36
N LYS A 2 -10.59 -4.80 -16.41
CA LYS A 2 -9.89 -3.84 -15.53
C LYS A 2 -10.47 -3.87 -14.13
N LYS A 3 -9.63 -3.95 -13.10
CA LYS A 3 -10.01 -3.77 -11.69
C LYS A 3 -9.00 -2.88 -10.99
N TYR A 4 -9.39 -2.44 -9.80
CA TYR A 4 -8.59 -1.62 -8.92
C TYR A 4 -8.36 -2.34 -7.62
N ILE A 5 -7.15 -2.22 -7.09
CA ILE A 5 -6.75 -2.94 -5.91
C ILE A 5 -6.19 -1.94 -4.90
N VAL A 6 -6.66 -2.03 -3.66
CA VAL A 6 -6.05 -1.31 -2.54
C VAL A 6 -5.13 -2.26 -1.79
N LYS A 7 -3.85 -1.90 -1.66
CA LYS A 7 -2.82 -2.70 -0.98
C LYS A 7 -2.23 -1.96 0.20
N TYR A 8 -2.11 -2.64 1.33
CA TYR A 8 -1.37 -2.16 2.50
C TYR A 8 -0.03 -2.88 2.57
N CYS A 9 1.09 -2.15 2.60
CA CYS A 9 2.44 -2.74 2.60
C CYS A 9 3.19 -2.45 3.89
N ASP A 10 3.78 -3.46 4.51
CA ASP A 10 4.66 -3.27 5.67
C ASP A 10 6.05 -2.76 5.29
N THR A 11 6.76 -2.24 6.28
CA THR A 11 8.21 -2.05 6.18
C THR A 11 8.95 -3.06 7.02
N VAL A 12 10.25 -3.18 6.74
CA VAL A 12 11.16 -4.04 7.49
C VAL A 12 11.18 -3.73 9.00
N CYS A 13 10.89 -2.49 9.42
CA CYS A 13 10.84 -2.11 10.84
C CYS A 13 9.44 -2.23 11.47
N PHE A 14 8.37 -2.44 10.69
CA PHE A 14 7.03 -2.66 11.23
C PHE A 14 6.87 -4.11 11.71
N SER A 15 7.26 -4.40 12.95
CA SER A 15 7.16 -5.74 13.53
C SER A 15 5.84 -5.98 14.26
N HIS A 16 4.70 -5.99 13.53
CA HIS A 16 3.55 -6.76 14.01
C HIS A 16 3.78 -8.24 13.63
N PRO A 17 3.52 -9.21 14.52
CA PRO A 17 3.81 -10.61 14.27
C PRO A 17 2.79 -11.16 13.26
N LEU A 18 3.09 -11.00 11.98
CA LEU A 18 2.40 -11.71 10.90
C LEU A 18 3.39 -12.71 10.31
N GLU A 19 3.00 -13.98 10.39
CA GLU A 19 3.80 -15.13 9.99
C GLU A 19 4.11 -15.10 8.48
N SER A 20 5.22 -14.50 8.06
CA SER A 20 6.26 -15.14 7.22
C SER A 20 7.23 -14.15 6.50
N ILE A 21 8.50 -14.25 6.90
CA ILE A 21 9.75 -14.30 6.10
C ILE A 21 10.08 -13.20 5.04
N LYS A 22 11.09 -12.38 5.40
CA LYS A 22 12.27 -11.84 4.65
C LYS A 22 12.13 -10.92 3.41
N THR A 23 12.50 -9.65 3.66
CA THR A 23 13.32 -8.70 2.86
C THR A 23 12.90 -8.31 1.44
N LYS A 24 12.03 -7.31 1.40
CA LYS A 24 11.97 -6.04 0.61
C LYS A 24 10.89 -5.21 1.39
N PRO A 25 10.53 -3.97 1.04
CA PRO A 25 9.30 -3.34 1.57
C PRO A 25 8.02 -4.03 1.03
N SER A 26 7.96 -5.37 1.07
CA SER A 26 7.38 -6.21 0.01
C SER A 26 6.29 -7.19 0.43
N HIS A 27 5.85 -7.22 1.68
CA HIS A 27 4.74 -8.09 2.06
C HIS A 27 3.46 -7.29 2.09
N TRP A 28 2.53 -7.66 1.21
CA TRP A 28 1.17 -7.13 1.25
C TRP A 28 0.53 -7.66 2.53
N VAL A 29 0.25 -6.75 3.45
CA VAL A 29 -0.45 -7.05 4.70
C VAL A 29 -1.91 -7.38 4.40
N TYR A 30 -2.47 -6.68 3.42
CA TYR A 30 -3.85 -6.80 3.02
C TYR A 30 -4.05 -6.31 1.59
N GLU A 31 -4.98 -6.95 0.88
CA GLU A 31 -5.39 -6.62 -0.48
C GLU A 31 -6.92 -6.64 -0.59
N LYS A 32 -7.49 -5.66 -1.30
CA LYS A 32 -8.92 -5.61 -1.59
C LYS A 32 -9.19 -5.16 -3.01
N ASP A 33 -10.00 -5.94 -3.72
CA ASP A 33 -10.38 -5.70 -5.10
C ASP A 33 -11.65 -4.85 -5.21
N PHE A 34 -11.67 -4.00 -6.24
CA PHE A 34 -12.77 -3.12 -6.60
C PHE A 34 -12.96 -3.10 -8.12
N GLU A 35 -14.21 -3.03 -8.56
CA GLU A 35 -14.52 -2.89 -9.99
C GLU A 35 -14.39 -1.44 -10.48
N LYS A 36 -14.51 -0.46 -9.58
CA LYS A 36 -14.47 0.97 -9.88
C LYS A 36 -13.35 1.66 -9.11
N LEU A 37 -12.68 2.60 -9.79
CA LEU A 37 -11.62 3.41 -9.19
C LEU A 37 -12.15 4.24 -8.02
N GLU A 38 -13.33 4.83 -8.17
CA GLU A 38 -13.95 5.68 -7.15
C GLU A 38 -14.17 4.92 -5.83
N ASP A 39 -14.57 3.64 -5.90
CA ASP A 39 -14.78 2.79 -4.73
C ASP A 39 -13.44 2.46 -4.05
N ALA A 40 -12.40 2.17 -4.84
CA ALA A 40 -11.05 1.92 -4.33
C ALA A 40 -10.44 3.16 -3.67
N LEU A 41 -10.58 4.34 -4.28
CA LEU A 41 -10.13 5.61 -3.72
C LEU A 41 -10.88 5.96 -2.43
N THR A 42 -12.20 5.80 -2.42
CA THR A 42 -13.01 6.03 -1.21
C THR A 42 -12.58 5.11 -0.07
N PHE A 43 -12.27 3.85 -0.38
CA PHE A 43 -11.76 2.91 0.62
C PHE A 43 -10.37 3.32 1.13
N ALA A 44 -9.45 3.71 0.25
CA ALA A 44 -8.13 4.19 0.66
C ALA A 44 -8.20 5.45 1.56
N GLU A 45 -9.12 6.38 1.28
CA GLU A 45 -9.37 7.53 2.15
C GLU A 45 -9.96 7.13 3.51
N GLN A 46 -10.77 6.07 3.57
CA GLN A 46 -11.28 5.54 4.83
C GLN A 46 -10.17 4.92 5.68
N GLU A 47 -9.31 4.12 5.05
CA GLU A 47 -8.11 3.56 5.69
C GLU A 47 -7.20 4.68 6.20
N GLU A 48 -7.00 5.73 5.41
CA GLU A 48 -6.26 6.92 5.84
C GLU A 48 -6.83 7.58 7.09
N LYS A 49 -8.15 7.78 7.15
CA LYS A 49 -8.83 8.40 8.30
C LYS A 49 -8.86 7.49 9.52
N ALA A 50 -8.83 6.17 9.32
CA ALA A 50 -8.82 5.17 10.38
C ALA A 50 -7.40 4.88 10.91
N CYS A 51 -6.37 5.14 10.11
CA CYS A 51 -4.99 4.90 10.48
C CYS A 51 -4.55 5.85 11.59
N THR A 52 -3.91 5.30 12.63
CA THR A 52 -3.43 6.07 13.78
C THR A 52 -2.00 6.58 13.59
N LEU A 53 -1.33 6.18 12.51
CA LEU A 53 0.03 6.59 12.20
C LEU A 53 0.07 7.99 11.59
N THR A 54 1.16 8.71 11.86
CA THR A 54 1.40 10.04 11.27
C THR A 54 1.69 9.90 9.79
N LYS A 55 1.10 10.76 8.94
CA LYS A 55 1.45 10.76 7.52
C LYS A 55 2.84 11.31 7.30
N VAL A 56 3.55 10.77 6.33
CA VAL A 56 4.88 11.29 5.93
C VAL A 56 4.80 12.75 5.48
N SER A 57 3.70 13.15 4.84
CA SER A 57 3.46 14.55 4.45
C SER A 57 3.33 15.52 5.62
N ASP A 58 3.01 15.00 6.81
CA ASP A 58 2.70 15.79 7.99
C ASP A 58 3.87 15.81 8.99
N LEU A 59 5.00 15.18 8.63
CA LEU A 59 6.22 15.20 9.44
C LEU A 59 6.88 16.59 9.40
N ASP A 60 7.43 17.01 10.54
CA ASP A 60 8.22 18.25 10.66
C ASP A 60 9.62 18.13 10.02
N PHE A 61 9.93 16.99 9.39
CA PHE A 61 11.19 16.71 8.73
C PHE A 61 10.95 15.92 7.45
N CYS A 62 11.95 15.95 6.55
CA CYS A 62 11.94 15.12 5.34
C CYS A 62 12.78 13.87 5.58
N PRO A 63 12.18 12.67 5.70
CA PRO A 63 12.94 11.45 5.90
C PRO A 63 13.85 11.16 4.69
N THR A 64 15.06 10.69 4.97
CA THR A 64 16.00 10.22 3.96
C THR A 64 15.47 8.97 3.26
N ASP A 65 16.02 8.62 2.09
CA ASP A 65 15.65 7.39 1.38
C ASP A 65 15.84 6.13 2.25
N GLU A 66 16.88 6.11 3.08
CA GLU A 66 17.11 5.00 4.01
C GLU A 66 16.03 4.92 5.09
N GLU A 67 15.65 6.06 5.66
CA GLU A 67 14.57 6.15 6.66
C GLU A 67 13.22 5.80 6.07
N ARG A 68 12.91 6.26 4.85
CA ARG A 68 11.68 5.89 4.15
C ARG A 68 11.58 4.39 3.96
N ASN A 69 12.65 3.75 3.52
CA ASN A 69 12.67 2.29 3.33
C ASN A 69 12.50 1.49 4.63
N LYS A 70 12.81 2.09 5.78
CA LYS A 70 12.73 1.45 7.10
C LYS A 70 11.42 1.75 7.82
N TYR A 71 10.98 3.00 7.80
CA TYR A 71 9.95 3.52 8.69
C TYR A 71 8.71 4.03 7.94
N VAL A 72 8.57 3.81 6.63
CA VAL A 72 7.37 4.25 5.87
C VAL A 72 6.55 3.10 5.33
N THR A 73 5.39 2.85 5.94
CA THR A 73 4.35 1.96 5.41
C THR A 73 3.44 2.76 4.47
N PHE A 74 2.79 2.09 3.52
CA PHE A 74 1.93 2.78 2.56
C PHE A 74 0.69 2.00 2.19
N VAL A 75 -0.37 2.76 1.89
CA VAL A 75 -1.58 2.31 1.21
C VAL A 75 -1.47 2.72 -0.25
N ASP A 76 -1.57 1.76 -1.17
CA ASP A 76 -1.48 1.99 -2.61
C ASP A 76 -2.79 1.59 -3.30
N VAL A 77 -3.25 2.41 -4.24
CA VAL A 77 -4.37 2.10 -5.12
C VAL A 77 -3.84 1.84 -6.53
N LEU A 78 -3.99 0.61 -6.99
CA LEU A 78 -3.38 0.07 -8.19
C LEU A 78 -4.44 -0.22 -9.24
N GLU A 79 -4.18 0.11 -10.51
CA GLU A 79 -4.96 -0.40 -11.64
C GLU A 79 -4.31 -1.69 -12.16
N VAL A 80 -5.10 -2.77 -12.21
CA VAL A 80 -4.62 -4.12 -12.59
C VAL A 80 -5.50 -4.70 -13.70
N ASN A 81 -4.85 -5.36 -14.66
CA ASN A 81 -5.51 -6.11 -15.72
C ASN A 81 -5.54 -7.59 -15.35
N TYR A 82 -6.75 -8.17 -15.42
CA TYR A 82 -6.96 -9.60 -15.26
C TYR A 82 -7.19 -10.26 -16.61
N ASP A 83 -6.66 -11.48 -16.75
CA ASP A 83 -6.85 -12.34 -17.92
C ASP A 83 -8.25 -12.97 -17.95
N GLU A 84 -8.48 -13.82 -18.95
CA GLU A 84 -9.75 -14.53 -19.14
C GLU A 84 -10.02 -15.59 -18.05
N ASP A 85 -8.99 -16.06 -17.35
CA ASP A 85 -9.08 -17.01 -16.24
C ASP A 85 -9.28 -16.32 -14.88
N GLY A 86 -9.26 -14.99 -14.85
CA GLY A 86 -9.42 -14.19 -13.64
C GLY A 86 -8.14 -14.13 -12.79
N GLU A 87 -7.01 -14.52 -13.37
CA GLU A 87 -5.68 -14.34 -12.81
C GLU A 87 -5.14 -12.97 -13.24
N ILE A 88 -4.17 -12.45 -12.47
CA ILE A 88 -3.51 -11.20 -12.81
C ILE A 88 -2.59 -11.48 -14.01
N GLU A 89 -2.99 -11.00 -15.18
CA GLU A 89 -2.32 -11.27 -16.47
C GLU A 89 -0.91 -10.68 -16.50
N ASP A 90 -0.74 -9.55 -15.81
CA ASP A 90 0.50 -8.82 -15.72
C ASP A 90 0.75 -8.49 -14.24
N THR A 91 1.81 -9.08 -13.65
CA THR A 91 2.30 -8.64 -12.34
C THR A 91 2.78 -7.19 -12.33
N ASP A 92 2.88 -6.58 -13.52
CA ASP A 92 3.13 -5.16 -13.70
C ASP A 92 1.87 -4.36 -13.35
N VAL A 93 1.90 -3.78 -12.16
CA VAL A 93 1.05 -2.64 -11.80
C VAL A 93 1.04 -1.65 -12.95
N VAL A 94 -0.11 -1.53 -13.62
CA VAL A 94 -0.22 -0.75 -14.85
C VAL A 94 -0.17 0.74 -14.52
N ASP A 95 -0.69 1.12 -13.36
CA ASP A 95 -0.62 2.49 -12.86
C ASP A 95 -0.86 2.55 -11.34
N ARG A 96 -0.10 3.39 -10.64
CA ARG A 96 -0.35 3.73 -9.23
C ARG A 96 -1.20 4.99 -9.20
N LYS A 97 -2.46 4.85 -8.78
CA LYS A 97 -3.44 5.95 -8.80
C LYS A 97 -3.38 6.81 -7.55
N ASN A 98 -3.05 6.22 -6.40
CA ASN A 98 -2.97 6.93 -5.14
C ASN A 98 -2.01 6.20 -4.19
N VAL A 99 -1.06 6.94 -3.61
CA VAL A 99 -0.12 6.40 -2.62
C VAL A 99 -0.21 7.26 -1.37
N ILE A 100 -0.54 6.64 -0.25
CA ILE A 100 -0.64 7.30 1.05
C ILE A 100 0.44 6.70 1.94
N GLU A 101 1.38 7.54 2.37
CA GLU A 101 2.55 7.12 3.14
C GLU A 101 2.38 7.49 4.62
N PHE A 102 2.63 6.52 5.50
CA PHE A 102 2.57 6.66 6.94
C PHE A 102 3.92 6.35 7.56
N TRP A 103 4.30 7.18 8.53
CA TRP A 103 5.49 7.04 9.34
C TRP A 103 5.23 6.09 10.52
N ILE A 104 6.12 5.13 10.68
CA ILE A 104 6.16 4.20 11.80
C ILE A 104 7.11 4.80 12.82
N GLU A 105 6.56 5.33 13.90
CA GLU A 105 7.34 5.74 15.06
C GLU A 105 7.99 4.50 15.70
N ASP A 106 9.26 4.63 16.13
CA ASP A 106 9.98 3.63 16.92
C ASP A 106 9.46 3.61 18.37
#